data_AF-A0A1F4JUZ0-F1
#
_entry.id   AF-A0A1F4JUZ0-F1
#
_cell.length_a   1.000
_cell.length_b   1.000
_cell.length_c   1.000
_cell.angle_alpha   90.00
_cell.angle_beta   90.00
_cell.angle_gamma   90.00
#
_symmetry.space_group_name_H-M   'P 1'
#
loop_
_entity.id
_entity.type
_entity.pdbx_description
1 polymer ?
#
loop_
_entity_poly.entity_id
_entity_poly.type
_entity_poly.pdbx_seq_one_letter_code
_entity_poly.pdbx_strand_id
1 'polypeptide(L)'
;MNQQPRQPAARVDLRQQMPETAKWVEVKRKEWGAEYVNACIRRSLKGEPGYFYAMEAGHCLGAPFSATHPIAAEQNYALLMGCTFAVFMATPTPGASNGAH
;
A
#
# COMPACT_ATOMS: atom_id res chain seq x y z
N MET A 1 -29.26 22.60 19.22
CA MET A 1 -28.46 21.44 18.79
C MET A 1 -28.10 21.66 17.32
N ASN A 2 -26.92 22.22 17.02
CA ASN A 2 -26.49 22.52 15.65
C ASN A 2 -25.86 21.26 15.04
N GLN A 3 -26.53 20.65 14.06
CA GLN A 3 -25.90 19.65 13.20
C GLN A 3 -25.27 20.37 12.00
N GLN A 4 -23.95 20.39 11.95
CA GLN A 4 -23.20 20.91 10.82
C GLN A 4 -23.08 19.80 9.75
N PRO A 5 -23.41 20.07 8.49
CA PRO A 5 -23.33 19.07 7.44
C PRO A 5 -21.86 18.69 7.20
N ARG A 6 -21.54 17.40 7.35
CA ARG A 6 -20.21 16.84 7.03
C ARG A 6 -19.97 17.01 5.53
N GLN A 7 -19.06 17.90 5.14
CA GLN A 7 -18.62 18.03 3.76
C GLN A 7 -18.07 16.69 3.27
N PRO A 8 -18.39 16.26 2.03
CA PRO A 8 -17.74 15.10 1.44
C PRO A 8 -16.26 15.40 1.29
N ALA A 9 -15.41 14.62 1.96
CA ALA A 9 -13.97 14.71 1.83
C ALA A 9 -13.61 14.64 0.34
N ALA A 10 -12.96 15.68 -0.18
CA ALA A 10 -12.44 15.68 -1.54
C ALA A 10 -11.62 14.39 -1.72
N ARG A 11 -11.95 13.59 -2.74
CA ARG A 11 -11.16 12.40 -3.09
C ARG A 11 -9.79 12.88 -3.49
N VAL A 12 -8.90 12.86 -2.52
CA VAL A 12 -7.47 13.05 -2.67
C VAL A 12 -7.01 12.13 -3.80
N ASP A 13 -6.58 12.70 -4.92
CA ASP A 13 -6.06 11.91 -6.02
C ASP A 13 -4.66 11.41 -5.63
N LEU A 14 -4.65 10.24 -4.96
CA LEU A 14 -3.44 9.62 -4.43
C LEU A 14 -2.37 9.40 -5.51
N ARG A 15 -2.75 9.33 -6.80
CA ARG A 15 -1.78 9.19 -7.89
C ARG A 15 -1.02 10.48 -8.16
N GLN A 16 -1.63 11.64 -7.88
CA GLN A 16 -0.96 12.93 -7.95
C GLN A 16 -0.07 13.18 -6.72
N GLN A 17 -0.45 12.63 -5.57
CA GLN A 17 0.26 12.83 -4.30
C GLN A 17 1.35 11.80 -4.04
N MET A 18 1.24 10.61 -4.64
CA MET A 18 2.21 9.51 -4.53
C MET A 18 2.66 9.01 -5.92
N PRO A 19 3.27 9.87 -6.76
CA PRO A 19 3.66 9.52 -8.12
C PRO A 19 4.72 8.41 -8.21
N GLU A 20 5.69 8.37 -7.29
CA GLU A 20 6.71 7.30 -7.28
C GLU A 20 6.07 5.96 -6.89
N THR A 21 5.13 5.96 -5.95
CA THR A 21 4.35 4.78 -5.58
C THR A 21 3.54 4.28 -6.77
N ALA A 22 2.90 5.18 -7.53
CA ALA A 22 2.14 4.82 -8.73
C ALA A 22 3.05 4.19 -9.81
N LYS A 23 4.23 4.75 -10.05
CA LYS A 23 5.23 4.19 -10.97
C LYS A 23 5.69 2.81 -10.51
N TRP A 24 6.03 2.66 -9.23
CA TRP A 24 6.48 1.40 -8.66
C TRP A 24 5.43 0.30 -8.78
N VAL A 25 4.17 0.62 -8.48
CA VAL A 25 3.04 -0.30 -8.64
C VAL A 25 2.89 -0.74 -10.10
N GLU A 26 3.02 0.19 -11.05
CA GLU A 26 2.92 -0.13 -12.47
C GLU A 26 4.04 -1.08 -12.94
N VAL A 27 5.27 -0.88 -12.45
CA VAL A 27 6.38 -1.80 -12.68
C VAL A 27 6.06 -3.18 -12.11
N LYS A 28 5.59 -3.27 -10.85
CA LYS A 28 5.23 -4.55 -10.23
C LYS A 28 4.04 -5.24 -10.88
N ARG A 29 3.08 -4.51 -11.43
CA ARG A 29 1.99 -5.12 -12.21
C ARG A 29 2.51 -5.83 -13.46
N LYS A 30 3.55 -5.29 -14.10
CA LYS A 30 4.21 -5.91 -15.25
C LYS A 30 5.05 -7.11 -14.85
N GLU A 31 5.74 -7.04 -13.71
CA GLU A 31 6.63 -8.11 -13.23
C GLU A 31 5.88 -9.28 -12.57
N TRP A 32 4.88 -9.00 -11.74
CA TRP A 32 4.20 -9.98 -10.87
C TRP A 32 2.77 -10.28 -11.29
N GLY A 33 2.27 -9.60 -12.33
CA GLY A 33 0.90 -9.69 -12.78
C GLY A 33 -0.01 -8.65 -12.11
N ALA A 34 -0.81 -7.98 -12.93
CA ALA A 34 -1.68 -6.89 -12.48
C ALA A 34 -2.74 -7.35 -11.47
N GLU A 35 -3.26 -8.57 -11.64
CA GLU A 35 -4.27 -9.15 -10.75
C GLU A 35 -3.74 -9.31 -9.32
N TYR A 36 -2.58 -9.93 -9.16
CA TYR A 36 -1.93 -10.16 -7.87
C TYR A 36 -1.65 -8.84 -7.15
N VAL A 37 -1.01 -7.89 -7.84
CA VAL A 37 -0.69 -6.57 -7.28
C VAL A 37 -1.97 -5.83 -6.85
N ASN A 38 -3.01 -5.84 -7.69
CA ASN A 38 -4.27 -5.20 -7.35
C ASN A 38 -4.97 -5.91 -6.18
N ALA A 39 -4.86 -7.23 -6.05
CA ALA A 39 -5.40 -7.98 -4.92
C ALA A 39 -4.70 -7.58 -3.61
N CYS A 40 -3.37 -7.49 -3.58
CA CYS A 40 -2.60 -7.01 -2.42
C CYS A 40 -3.04 -5.61 -1.98
N ILE A 41 -3.14 -4.67 -2.92
CA ILE A 41 -3.59 -3.30 -2.63
C ILE A 41 -5.01 -3.31 -2.07
N ARG A 42 -5.94 -4.05 -2.68
CA ARG A 42 -7.33 -4.12 -2.19
C ARG A 42 -7.41 -4.69 -0.77
N ARG A 43 -6.64 -5.74 -0.45
CA ARG A 43 -6.60 -6.33 0.90
C ARG A 43 -6.05 -5.35 1.92
N SER A 44 -4.95 -4.66 1.60
CA SER A 44 -4.38 -3.70 2.56
C SER A 44 -5.26 -2.47 2.78
N LEU A 45 -5.98 -2.00 1.75
CA LEU A 45 -6.96 -0.93 1.90
C LEU A 45 -8.18 -1.33 2.76
N LYS A 46 -8.44 -2.64 2.92
CA LYS A 46 -9.42 -3.16 3.89
C LYS A 46 -8.87 -3.27 5.32
N GLY A 47 -7.60 -2.91 5.54
CA GLY A 47 -6.93 -3.01 6.83
C GLY A 47 -6.19 -4.32 7.05
N GLU A 48 -6.10 -5.21 6.05
CA GLU A 48 -5.36 -6.46 6.20
C GLU A 48 -3.84 -6.21 6.15
N PRO A 49 -3.10 -6.46 7.25
CA PRO A 49 -1.65 -6.29 7.26
C PRO A 49 -0.98 -7.34 6.39
N GLY A 50 0.25 -7.09 5.95
CA GLY A 50 1.06 -8.08 5.24
C GLY A 50 0.96 -8.04 3.71
N TYR A 51 0.09 -7.21 3.14
CA TYR A 51 -0.13 -7.19 1.69
C TYR A 51 0.50 -6.00 0.97
N PHE A 52 0.24 -4.78 1.45
CA PHE A 52 0.74 -3.56 0.82
C PHE A 52 0.74 -2.38 1.78
N TYR A 53 1.89 -1.71 1.89
CA TYR A 53 2.04 -0.45 2.61
C TYR A 53 2.99 0.46 1.84
N ALA A 54 2.62 1.72 1.66
CA ALA A 54 3.45 2.71 0.99
C ALA A 54 3.47 4.01 1.78
N MET A 55 4.62 4.68 1.75
CA MET A 55 4.79 6.03 2.25
C MET A 55 5.51 6.88 1.20
N GLU A 56 5.02 8.09 0.96
CA GLU A 56 5.61 9.03 0.01
C GLU A 56 5.23 10.47 0.36
N ALA A 57 6.21 11.37 0.44
CA ALA A 57 5.98 12.81 0.67
C ALA A 57 5.05 13.14 1.86
N GLY A 58 5.09 12.32 2.92
CA GLY A 58 4.22 12.47 4.10
C GLY A 58 2.85 11.81 3.99
N HIS A 59 2.51 11.21 2.85
CA HIS A 59 1.33 10.38 2.67
C HIS A 59 1.63 8.91 2.98
N CYS A 60 0.68 8.22 3.60
CA CYS A 60 0.74 6.78 3.84
C CYS A 60 -0.49 6.09 3.22
N LEU A 61 -0.30 4.92 2.61
CA LEU A 61 -1.35 4.17 1.92
C LEU A 61 -1.26 2.67 2.22
N GLY A 62 -2.40 2.07 2.56
CA GLY A 62 -2.49 0.66 2.90
C GLY A 62 -2.28 0.38 4.39
N ALA A 63 -2.29 -0.91 4.75
CA ALA A 63 -2.12 -1.37 6.11
C ALA A 63 -0.66 -1.78 6.35
N PRO A 64 0.00 -1.27 7.41
CA PRO A 64 1.38 -1.65 7.73
C PRO A 64 1.49 -3.15 8.02
N PHE A 65 2.68 -3.71 7.78
CA PHE A 65 3.01 -5.08 8.15
C PHE A 65 3.00 -5.23 9.67
N SER A 66 2.51 -6.37 10.18
CA SER A 66 2.47 -6.63 11.62
C SER A 66 3.88 -6.75 12.20
N ALA A 67 4.06 -6.41 13.48
CA ALA A 67 5.36 -6.43 14.14
C ALA A 67 6.10 -7.79 14.10
N THR A 68 5.37 -8.89 13.89
CA THR A 68 5.92 -10.25 13.77
C THR A 68 6.37 -10.60 12.35
N HIS A 69 6.05 -9.77 11.35
CA HIS A 69 6.42 -10.02 9.96
C HIS A 69 7.88 -9.57 9.71
N PRO A 70 8.68 -10.33 8.94
CA PRO A 70 10.08 -9.96 8.66
C PRO A 70 10.26 -8.52 8.19
N ILE A 71 9.42 -8.08 7.24
CA ILE A 71 9.41 -6.71 6.66
C ILE A 71 9.12 -5.58 7.67
N ALA A 72 8.61 -5.90 8.87
CA ALA A 72 8.22 -4.87 9.84
C ALA A 72 9.43 -4.06 10.35
N ALA A 73 10.62 -4.67 10.42
CA ALA A 73 11.83 -3.96 10.83
C ALA A 73 12.23 -2.90 9.80
N GLU A 74 12.23 -3.24 8.51
CA GLU A 74 12.55 -2.33 7.41
C GLU A 74 11.49 -1.23 7.28
N GLN A 75 10.21 -1.56 7.48
CA GLN A 75 9.13 -0.57 7.54
C GLN A 75 9.34 0.45 8.67
N ASN A 76 9.66 -0.02 9.87
CA ASN A 76 9.93 0.86 11.02
C ASN A 76 11.17 1.71 10.79
N TYR A 77 12.21 1.14 10.17
CA TYR A 77 13.42 1.87 9.83
C TYR A 77 13.14 2.98 8.81
N ALA A 78 12.34 2.71 7.77
CA ALA A 78 11.95 3.72 6.79
C ALA A 78 11.18 4.89 7.43
N LEU A 79 10.31 4.61 8.40
CA LEU A 79 9.60 5.62 9.17
C LEU A 79 10.55 6.41 10.09
N LEU A 80 11.38 5.71 10.88
CA LEU A 80 12.29 6.33 11.86
C LEU A 80 13.33 7.22 11.18
N MET A 81 13.86 6.80 10.04
CA MET A 81 14.83 7.56 9.25
C MET A 81 14.20 8.65 8.40
N GLY A 82 12.86 8.76 8.39
CA GLY A 82 12.15 9.79 7.63
C GLY A 82 12.31 9.65 6.12
N CYS A 83 12.33 8.41 5.61
CA CYS A 83 12.41 8.17 4.16
C CYS A 83 11.28 8.91 3.44
N THR A 84 11.62 9.64 2.39
CA THR A 84 10.64 10.38 1.60
C THR A 84 9.78 9.48 0.71
N PHE A 85 10.22 8.24 0.49
CA PHE A 85 9.55 7.21 -0.30
C PHE A 85 9.94 5.82 0.19
N ALA A 86 8.96 4.95 0.46
CA ALA A 86 9.16 3.53 0.68
C ALA A 86 7.88 2.75 0.35
N VAL A 87 8.02 1.58 -0.28
CA VAL A 87 6.89 0.71 -0.64
C VAL A 87 7.22 -0.73 -0.29
N PHE A 88 6.27 -1.39 0.36
CA PHE A 88 6.35 -2.76 0.83
C PHE A 88 5.16 -3.54 0.27
N MET A 89 5.41 -4.73 -0.29
CA MET A 89 4.36 -5.59 -0.83
C MET A 89 4.72 -7.05 -0.62
N ALA A 90 3.71 -7.89 -0.36
CA ALA A 90 3.88 -9.33 -0.33
C ALA A 90 4.45 -9.83 -1.65
N THR A 91 5.59 -10.53 -1.62
CA THR A 91 6.16 -11.14 -2.81
C THR A 91 5.31 -12.34 -3.23
N PRO A 92 5.02 -12.50 -4.54
CA PRO A 92 4.32 -13.68 -5.02
C PRO A 92 5.20 -14.92 -4.75
N THR A 93 4.64 -15.93 -4.09
CA THR A 93 5.35 -17.19 -3.87
C THR A 93 5.38 -17.99 -5.18
N PRO A 94 6.54 -18.49 -5.64
CA PRO A 94 6.60 -19.36 -6.82
C PRO A 94 5.71 -20.59 -6.59
N GLY A 95 4.68 -20.75 -7.44
CA GLY A 95 3.74 -21.87 -7.36
C GLY A 95 2.42 -21.60 -6.61
N ALA A 96 2.20 -20.40 -6.07
CA ALA A 96 0.88 -20.00 -5.60
C ALA A 96 -0.02 -19.71 -6.81
N SER A 97 -0.79 -20.72 -7.23
CA SER A 97 -1.82 -20.58 -8.25
C SER A 97 -2.83 -19.51 -7.83
N ASN A 98 -3.00 -18.51 -8.70
CA ASN A 98 -4.06 -17.52 -8.58
C ASN A 98 -5.39 -18.26 -8.55
N GLY A 99 -6.02 -18.33 -7.38
CA GLY A 99 -7.35 -18.89 -7.21
C GLY A 99 -8.35 -18.08 -8.01
N ALA A 100 -8.72 -18.60 -9.18
CA ALA A 100 -9.83 -18.15 -9.98
C ALA A 100 -11.13 -18.27 -9.18
N HIS A 101 -11.89 -17.19 -9.12
CA HIS A 101 -13.32 -17.18 -8.80
C HIS A 101 -14.06 -16.54 -9.97
#